data_AF-A0A0G1DX82-F1
#
_entry.id   AF-A0A0G1DX82-F1
#
_cell.length_a   1.000
_cell.length_b   1.000
_cell.length_c   1.000
_cell.angle_alpha   90.00
_cell.angle_beta   90.00
_cell.angle_gamma   90.00
#
_symmetry.space_group_name_H-M   'P 1'
#
loop_
_entity.id
_entity.type
_entity.pdbx_description
1 polymer ?
#
loop_
_entity_poly.entity_id
_entity_poly.type
_entity_poly.pdbx_seq_one_letter_code
_entity_poly.pdbx_strand_id
1 'polypeptide(L)'
;MKIKNSAKLLIAPLIFISPFLITAAAQNVLPANEGKNLQNETLPKVDTPRAQLNRAENQERRCELVTQRIAEKITQYKNLEKRHQGVYLGLENKLENLVNRLKEDGYSGDNIAALEADIVELNRLTAETKINYANYLAKLEELKTASCEASDVNFVQALKTAREDLEATHVSMVAIKDFYLTDIKIDLAAMREEIRTEKLNQQQENETETEDEDTEEEQE
;
A
#
# COMPACT_ATOMS: atom_id res chain seq x y z
N MET A 1 10.23 33.87 28.03
CA MET A 1 9.51 33.77 26.74
C MET A 1 10.52 33.92 25.61
N LYS A 2 10.96 32.82 25.00
CA LYS A 2 11.92 32.80 23.88
C LYS A 2 11.39 31.82 22.84
N ILE A 3 10.79 32.36 21.78
CA ILE A 3 10.38 31.60 20.61
C ILE A 3 11.62 31.41 19.74
N LYS A 4 11.99 30.17 19.46
CA LYS A 4 12.95 29.84 18.41
C LYS A 4 12.31 28.85 17.44
N ASN A 5 11.75 29.41 16.38
CA ASN A 5 11.56 28.71 15.11
C ASN A 5 12.92 28.21 14.62
N SER A 6 13.00 26.93 14.26
CA SER A 6 14.03 26.48 13.33
C SER A 6 13.48 25.39 12.42
N ALA A 7 13.20 25.83 11.20
CA ALA A 7 12.99 24.98 10.03
C ALA A 7 14.20 24.06 9.84
N LYS A 8 13.95 22.78 9.59
CA LYS A 8 14.96 21.85 9.06
C LYS A 8 14.38 21.06 7.89
N LEU A 9 14.68 21.60 6.71
CA LEU A 9 15.10 20.92 5.49
C LEU A 9 14.66 19.45 5.32
N LEU A 10 13.67 19.28 4.44
CA LEU A 10 13.40 18.06 3.70
C LEU A 10 14.61 17.69 2.82
N ILE A 11 15.22 16.53 3.07
CA ILE A 11 16.10 15.85 2.12
C ILE A 11 15.46 14.49 1.88
N ALA A 12 14.62 14.41 0.85
CA ALA A 12 14.11 13.15 0.33
C ALA A 12 15.17 12.54 -0.59
N PRO A 13 15.68 11.31 -0.32
CA PRO A 13 16.49 10.60 -1.29
C PRO A 13 15.57 10.11 -2.42
N LEU A 14 15.63 10.86 -3.52
CA LEU A 14 15.03 10.59 -4.82
C LEU A 14 15.72 9.37 -5.44
N ILE A 15 15.26 8.16 -5.08
CA ILE A 15 15.73 6.91 -5.69
C ILE A 15 14.74 6.50 -6.79
N PHE A 16 15.07 6.98 -7.98
CA PHE A 16 15.09 6.21 -9.23
C PHE A 16 13.79 5.45 -9.61
N ILE A 17 12.74 6.21 -9.93
CA ILE A 17 11.71 5.72 -10.85
C ILE A 17 12.36 5.73 -12.24
N SER A 18 12.80 4.56 -12.69
CA SER A 18 13.23 4.33 -14.07
C SER A 18 12.12 4.79 -15.03
N PRO A 19 12.35 5.83 -15.85
CA PRO A 19 11.44 6.11 -16.95
C PRO A 19 11.62 4.97 -17.94
N PHE A 20 10.56 4.16 -18.15
CA PHE A 20 10.49 3.29 -19.31
C PHE A 20 10.51 4.21 -20.52
N LEU A 21 11.69 4.35 -21.11
CA LEU A 21 11.92 5.04 -22.36
C LEU A 21 11.01 4.38 -23.39
N ILE A 22 10.00 5.11 -23.82
CA ILE A 22 9.27 4.81 -25.05
C ILE A 22 10.30 5.04 -26.16
N THR A 23 11.00 3.97 -26.56
CA THR A 23 11.68 3.95 -27.84
C THR A 23 10.60 4.08 -28.89
N ALA A 24 10.38 5.30 -29.38
CA ALA A 24 9.72 5.55 -30.64
C ALA A 24 10.53 4.75 -31.68
N ALA A 25 9.97 3.64 -32.14
CA ALA A 25 10.51 2.93 -33.28
C ALA A 25 10.57 3.95 -34.43
N ALA A 26 11.79 4.23 -34.88
CA ALA A 26 12.07 5.05 -36.03
C ALA A 26 11.15 4.60 -37.18
N GLN A 27 10.48 5.58 -37.78
CA GLN A 27 9.82 5.42 -39.06
C GLN A 27 10.89 5.04 -40.07
N ASN A 28 11.00 3.75 -40.39
CA ASN A 28 11.68 3.32 -41.60
C ASN A 28 10.85 3.84 -42.77
N VAL A 29 11.19 5.04 -43.24
CA VAL A 29 10.76 5.54 -44.54
C VAL A 29 11.41 4.62 -45.57
N LEU A 30 10.62 3.68 -46.09
CA LEU A 30 11.03 2.87 -47.23
C LEU A 30 11.32 3.81 -48.43
N PRO A 31 12.42 3.60 -49.16
CA PRO A 31 12.66 4.36 -50.38
C PRO A 31 11.56 4.06 -51.39
N ALA A 32 10.99 5.12 -51.97
CA ALA A 32 10.08 5.06 -53.11
C ALA A 32 10.82 4.40 -54.28
N ASN A 33 10.56 3.12 -54.50
CA ASN A 33 10.99 2.42 -55.70
C ASN A 33 9.95 2.64 -56.80
N GLU A 34 10.46 2.90 -58.00
CA GLU A 34 9.71 3.28 -59.20
C GLU A 34 8.50 2.39 -59.46
N GLY A 35 7.36 3.04 -59.69
CA GLY A 35 6.11 2.38 -60.07
C GLY A 35 6.22 1.68 -61.42
N LYS A 36 6.57 0.40 -61.40
CA LYS A 36 6.20 -0.52 -62.48
C LYS A 36 4.71 -0.83 -62.36
N ASN A 37 3.97 -0.48 -63.41
CA ASN A 37 2.56 -0.83 -63.61
C ASN A 37 2.33 -2.34 -63.41
N LEU A 38 1.82 -2.71 -62.24
CA LEU A 38 1.26 -4.03 -61.94
C LEU A 38 -0.26 -3.89 -61.83
N GLN A 39 -0.92 -3.57 -62.95
CA GLN A 39 -2.38 -3.55 -63.04
C GLN A 39 -2.98 -4.91 -63.42
N ASN A 40 -2.23 -6.01 -63.39
CA ASN A 40 -2.73 -7.33 -63.80
C ASN A 40 -2.15 -8.52 -63.02
N GLU A 41 -1.70 -8.33 -61.77
CA GLU A 41 -1.57 -9.47 -60.85
C GLU A 41 -2.89 -9.64 -60.09
N THR A 42 -3.64 -10.65 -60.49
CA THR A 42 -4.80 -11.14 -59.74
C THR A 42 -4.27 -11.56 -58.36
N LEU A 43 -4.44 -10.71 -57.34
CA LEU A 43 -4.17 -11.12 -55.97
C LEU A 43 -4.87 -12.47 -55.74
N PRO A 44 -4.20 -13.48 -55.16
CA PRO A 44 -4.87 -14.72 -54.82
C PRO A 44 -6.06 -14.34 -53.95
N LYS A 45 -7.27 -14.64 -54.45
CA LYS A 45 -8.52 -14.46 -53.71
C LYS A 45 -8.30 -15.14 -52.37
N VAL A 46 -8.16 -14.36 -51.31
CA VAL A 46 -8.05 -14.89 -49.96
C VAL A 46 -9.31 -15.70 -49.74
N ASP A 47 -9.17 -17.02 -49.65
CA ASP A 47 -10.28 -17.92 -49.36
C ASP A 47 -10.96 -17.43 -48.09
N THR A 48 -12.16 -16.87 -48.23
CA THR A 48 -12.92 -16.25 -47.15
C THR A 48 -13.08 -17.16 -45.93
N PRO A 49 -13.20 -18.50 -46.04
CA PRO A 49 -13.19 -19.41 -44.89
C PRO A 49 -11.85 -19.45 -44.15
N ARG A 50 -10.72 -19.44 -44.86
CA ARG A 50 -9.37 -19.50 -44.27
C ARG A 50 -9.00 -18.21 -43.54
N ALA A 51 -9.40 -17.06 -44.08
CA ALA A 51 -9.24 -15.78 -43.40
C ALA A 51 -10.11 -15.65 -42.15
N GLN A 52 -11.31 -16.23 -42.14
CA GLN A 52 -12.18 -16.24 -40.96
C GLN A 52 -11.64 -17.15 -39.86
N LEU A 53 -11.14 -18.34 -40.20
CA LEU A 53 -10.49 -19.25 -39.27
C LEU A 53 -9.26 -18.62 -38.60
N ASN A 54 -8.36 -18.01 -39.39
CA ASN A 54 -7.18 -17.33 -38.85
C ASN A 54 -7.54 -16.14 -37.93
N ARG A 55 -8.65 -15.44 -38.21
CA ARG A 55 -9.15 -14.36 -37.35
C ARG A 55 -9.72 -14.89 -36.04
N ALA A 56 -10.49 -15.98 -36.10
CA ALA A 56 -11.06 -16.63 -34.92
C ALA A 56 -9.95 -17.20 -34.01
N GLU A 57 -8.98 -17.91 -34.58
CA GLU A 57 -7.83 -18.46 -33.83
C GLU A 57 -7.00 -17.33 -33.17
N ASN A 58 -6.77 -16.23 -33.89
CA ASN A 58 -6.06 -15.08 -33.32
C ASN A 58 -6.88 -14.39 -32.20
N GLN A 59 -8.21 -14.33 -32.33
CA GLN A 59 -9.08 -13.79 -31.28
C GLN A 59 -9.07 -14.67 -30.03
N GLU A 60 -9.16 -16.00 -30.20
CA GLU A 60 -9.09 -16.97 -29.11
C GLU A 60 -7.76 -16.87 -28.37
N ARG A 61 -6.64 -16.86 -29.10
CA ARG A 61 -5.30 -16.68 -28.53
C ARG A 61 -5.15 -15.35 -27.80
N ARG A 62 -5.68 -14.26 -28.35
CA ARG A 62 -5.68 -12.95 -27.66
C ARG A 62 -6.47 -13.01 -26.37
N CYS A 63 -7.64 -13.66 -26.37
CA CYS A 63 -8.41 -13.80 -25.14
C CYS A 63 -7.66 -14.62 -24.09
N GLU A 64 -7.10 -15.76 -24.47
CA GLU A 64 -6.31 -16.62 -23.56
C GLU A 64 -5.19 -15.82 -22.88
N LEU A 65 -4.41 -15.06 -23.66
CA LEU A 65 -3.34 -14.23 -23.13
C LEU A 65 -3.82 -13.12 -22.19
N VAL A 66 -4.97 -12.50 -22.49
CA VAL A 66 -5.57 -11.48 -21.61
C VAL A 66 -6.06 -12.10 -20.31
N THR A 67 -6.80 -13.19 -20.39
CA THR A 67 -7.32 -13.94 -19.24
C THR A 67 -6.19 -14.44 -18.35
N GLN A 68 -5.12 -14.97 -18.93
CA GLN A 68 -3.93 -15.40 -18.19
C GLN A 68 -3.28 -14.22 -17.46
N ARG A 69 -3.05 -13.09 -18.14
CA ARG A 69 -2.46 -11.90 -17.51
C ARG A 69 -3.32 -11.36 -16.37
N ILE A 70 -4.64 -11.36 -16.52
CA ILE A 70 -5.56 -10.94 -15.45
C ILE A 70 -5.47 -11.93 -14.28
N ALA A 71 -5.43 -13.24 -14.54
CA ALA A 71 -5.27 -14.25 -13.50
C ALA A 71 -3.94 -14.12 -12.72
N GLU A 72 -2.84 -13.84 -13.43
CA GLU A 72 -1.54 -13.56 -12.82
C GLU A 72 -1.60 -12.31 -11.92
N LYS A 73 -2.27 -11.25 -12.37
CA LYS A 73 -2.49 -10.03 -11.59
C LYS A 73 -3.32 -10.29 -10.34
N ILE A 74 -4.42 -11.02 -10.46
CA ILE A 74 -5.26 -11.42 -9.32
C ILE A 74 -4.41 -12.15 -8.28
N THR A 75 -3.62 -13.14 -8.68
CA THR A 75 -2.73 -13.88 -7.77
C THR A 75 -1.70 -12.96 -7.11
N GLN A 76 -1.07 -12.08 -7.89
CA GLN A 76 -0.10 -11.10 -7.38
C GLN A 76 -0.74 -10.22 -6.28
N TYR A 77 -1.92 -9.66 -6.54
CA TYR A 77 -2.57 -8.75 -5.62
C TYR A 77 -3.19 -9.45 -4.40
N LYS A 78 -3.68 -10.68 -4.53
CA LYS A 78 -4.06 -11.51 -3.37
C LYS A 78 -2.87 -11.77 -2.43
N ASN A 79 -1.67 -11.97 -2.97
CA ASN A 79 -0.47 -12.12 -2.15
C ASN A 79 -0.05 -10.81 -1.49
N LEU A 80 -0.16 -9.69 -2.20
CA LEU A 80 0.11 -8.35 -1.63
C LEU A 80 -0.88 -8.00 -0.51
N GLU A 81 -2.17 -8.24 -0.73
CA GLU A 81 -3.21 -8.06 0.28
C GLU A 81 -2.85 -8.81 1.58
N LYS A 82 -2.58 -10.12 1.48
CA LYS A 82 -2.19 -10.95 2.64
C LYS A 82 -0.95 -10.42 3.35
N ARG A 83 0.06 -9.97 2.60
CA ARG A 83 1.29 -9.41 3.17
C ARG A 83 0.99 -8.14 3.95
N HIS A 84 0.25 -7.20 3.37
CA HIS A 84 -0.07 -5.93 4.03
C HIS A 84 -0.95 -6.16 5.26
N GLN A 85 -1.99 -6.98 5.14
CA GLN A 85 -2.85 -7.35 6.28
C GLN A 85 -2.04 -7.99 7.41
N GLY A 86 -1.10 -8.89 7.10
CA GLY A 86 -0.22 -9.48 8.11
C GLY A 86 0.67 -8.46 8.82
N VAL A 87 1.14 -7.42 8.11
CA VAL A 87 1.93 -6.35 8.72
C VAL A 87 1.07 -5.48 9.64
N TYR A 88 -0.12 -5.08 9.20
CA TYR A 88 -0.99 -4.20 9.97
C TYR A 88 -1.55 -4.90 11.22
N LEU A 89 -2.05 -6.13 11.07
CA LEU A 89 -2.48 -6.95 12.20
C LEU A 89 -1.33 -7.19 13.20
N GLY A 90 -0.11 -7.38 12.69
CA GLY A 90 1.08 -7.52 13.52
C GLY A 90 1.43 -6.26 14.29
N LEU A 91 1.13 -5.07 13.75
CA LEU A 91 1.32 -3.79 14.42
C LEU A 91 0.22 -3.57 15.47
N GLU A 92 -1.05 -3.75 15.11
CA GLU A 92 -2.22 -3.64 16.00
C GLU A 92 -2.02 -4.51 17.25
N ASN A 93 -1.73 -5.80 17.07
CA ASN A 93 -1.46 -6.72 18.18
C ASN A 93 -0.29 -6.27 19.07
N LYS A 94 0.75 -5.66 18.51
CA LYS A 94 1.90 -5.18 19.31
C LYS A 94 1.53 -3.98 20.17
N LEU A 95 0.73 -3.06 19.63
CA LEU A 95 0.26 -1.89 20.34
C LEU A 95 -0.73 -2.28 21.45
N GLU A 96 -1.68 -3.18 21.15
CA GLU A 96 -2.62 -3.70 22.16
C GLU A 96 -1.90 -4.42 23.30
N ASN A 97 -0.94 -5.30 22.98
CA ASN A 97 -0.15 -5.98 24.00
C ASN A 97 0.70 -5.01 24.83
N LEU A 98 1.19 -3.91 24.24
CA LEU A 98 1.90 -2.87 24.98
C LEU A 98 0.97 -2.17 25.96
N VAL A 99 -0.19 -1.70 25.49
CA VAL A 99 -1.20 -1.03 26.34
C VAL A 99 -1.61 -1.93 27.50
N ASN A 100 -1.93 -3.20 27.23
CA ASN A 100 -2.35 -4.14 28.26
C ASN A 100 -1.27 -4.33 29.33
N ARG A 101 -0.02 -4.54 28.93
CA ARG A 101 1.10 -4.68 29.87
C ARG A 101 1.33 -3.42 30.70
N LEU A 102 1.21 -2.24 30.10
CA LEU A 102 1.37 -0.99 30.84
C LEU A 102 0.26 -0.80 31.88
N LYS A 103 -0.98 -1.16 31.54
CA LYS A 103 -2.10 -1.14 32.49
C LYS A 103 -1.90 -2.15 33.62
N GLU A 104 -1.40 -3.35 33.32
CA GLU A 104 -1.04 -4.36 34.31
C GLU A 104 0.08 -3.89 35.25
N ASP A 105 1.06 -3.16 34.71
CA ASP A 105 2.15 -2.52 35.47
C ASP A 105 1.69 -1.27 36.26
N GLY A 106 0.41 -0.91 36.20
CA GLY A 106 -0.18 0.21 36.95
C GLY A 106 -0.10 1.58 36.26
N TYR A 107 0.45 1.65 35.04
CA TYR A 107 0.49 2.89 34.28
C TYR A 107 -0.90 3.28 33.77
N SER A 108 -1.24 4.56 33.92
CA SER A 108 -2.47 5.17 33.42
C SER A 108 -2.19 6.62 33.03
N GLY A 109 -3.05 7.22 32.20
CA GLY A 109 -2.91 8.63 31.81
C GLY A 109 -3.24 8.89 30.35
N ASP A 110 -3.08 10.15 29.96
CA ASP A 110 -3.46 10.67 28.65
C ASP A 110 -2.69 10.00 27.50
N ASN A 111 -1.41 9.64 27.71
CA ASN A 111 -0.61 8.98 26.67
C ASN A 111 -1.06 7.54 26.40
N ILE A 112 -1.54 6.82 27.42
CA ILE A 112 -2.13 5.49 27.22
C ILE A 112 -3.46 5.62 26.48
N ALA A 113 -4.30 6.59 26.86
CA ALA A 113 -5.56 6.84 26.17
C ALA A 113 -5.35 7.26 24.71
N ALA A 114 -4.31 8.04 24.42
CA ALA A 114 -3.92 8.41 23.06
C ALA A 114 -3.53 7.17 22.23
N LEU A 115 -2.70 6.28 22.78
CA LEU A 115 -2.33 5.04 22.09
C LEU A 115 -3.52 4.10 21.86
N GLU A 116 -4.51 4.08 22.76
CA GLU A 116 -5.76 3.34 22.54
C GLU A 116 -6.60 3.93 21.41
N ALA A 117 -6.69 5.26 21.34
CA ALA A 117 -7.35 5.94 20.23
C ALA A 117 -6.63 5.67 18.90
N ASP A 118 -5.29 5.63 18.93
CA ASP A 118 -4.48 5.30 17.77
C ASP A 118 -4.72 3.89 17.24
N ILE A 119 -4.86 2.90 18.14
CA ILE A 119 -5.20 1.53 17.76
C ILE A 119 -6.56 1.49 17.04
N VAL A 120 -7.54 2.24 17.52
CA VAL A 120 -8.86 2.32 16.88
C VAL A 120 -8.77 2.93 15.47
N GLU A 121 -8.01 4.01 15.30
CA GLU A 121 -7.86 4.65 13.99
C GLU A 121 -7.03 3.79 13.02
N LEU A 122 -5.97 3.14 13.50
CA LEU A 122 -5.21 2.18 12.71
C LEU A 122 -6.11 1.03 12.21
N ASN A 123 -6.94 0.47 13.09
CA ASN A 123 -7.91 -0.57 12.73
C ASN A 123 -8.88 -0.09 11.63
N ARG A 124 -9.36 1.16 11.73
CA ARG A 124 -10.24 1.77 10.72
C ARG A 124 -9.55 1.87 9.37
N LEU A 125 -8.31 2.36 9.33
CA LEU A 125 -7.51 2.49 8.10
C LEU A 125 -7.15 1.12 7.48
N THR A 126 -6.83 0.13 8.32
CA THR A 126 -6.59 -1.26 7.89
C THR A 126 -7.84 -1.86 7.25
N ALA A 127 -9.02 -1.65 7.85
CA ALA A 127 -10.29 -2.12 7.31
C ALA A 127 -10.63 -1.47 5.95
N GLU A 128 -10.39 -0.17 5.82
CA GLU A 128 -10.55 0.56 4.55
C GLU A 128 -9.64 -0.01 3.45
N THR A 129 -8.38 -0.26 3.77
CA THR A 129 -7.42 -0.87 2.83
C THR A 129 -7.88 -2.25 2.37
N LYS A 130 -8.42 -3.06 3.28
CA LYS A 130 -8.98 -4.39 2.95
C LYS A 130 -10.17 -4.29 1.99
N ILE A 131 -11.07 -3.32 2.20
CA ILE A 131 -12.21 -3.08 1.31
C ILE A 131 -11.72 -2.68 -0.09
N ASN A 132 -10.73 -1.79 -0.18
CA ASN A 132 -10.17 -1.33 -1.46
C ASN A 132 -9.52 -2.49 -2.25
N TYR A 133 -8.76 -3.36 -1.57
CA TYR A 133 -8.25 -4.60 -2.19
C TYR A 133 -9.37 -5.50 -2.71
N ALA A 134 -10.41 -5.73 -1.90
CA ALA A 134 -11.52 -6.60 -2.26
C ALA A 134 -12.28 -6.06 -3.50
N ASN A 135 -12.53 -4.76 -3.56
CA ASN A 135 -13.18 -4.10 -4.69
C ASN A 135 -12.35 -4.24 -5.97
N TYR A 136 -11.04 -3.95 -5.88
CA TYR A 136 -10.13 -4.09 -7.01
C TYR A 136 -10.07 -5.53 -7.55
N LEU A 137 -9.93 -6.51 -6.64
CA LEU A 137 -9.88 -7.92 -7.01
C LEU A 137 -11.20 -8.41 -7.63
N ALA A 138 -12.34 -7.98 -7.11
CA ALA A 138 -13.65 -8.29 -7.68
C ALA A 138 -13.76 -7.79 -9.12
N LYS A 139 -13.39 -6.52 -9.38
CA LYS A 139 -13.38 -5.95 -10.74
C LYS A 139 -12.43 -6.68 -11.69
N LEU A 140 -11.28 -7.16 -11.20
CA LEU A 140 -10.38 -7.98 -12.02
C LEU A 140 -10.99 -9.35 -12.36
N GLU A 141 -11.69 -10.00 -11.43
CA GLU A 141 -12.37 -11.28 -11.70
C GLU A 141 -13.52 -11.07 -12.71
N GLU A 142 -14.27 -9.98 -12.62
CA GLU A 142 -15.28 -9.60 -13.62
C GLU A 142 -14.66 -9.34 -15.01
N LEU A 143 -13.52 -8.63 -15.05
CA LEU A 143 -12.80 -8.40 -16.31
C LEU A 143 -12.29 -9.70 -16.93
N LYS A 144 -11.88 -10.66 -16.10
CA LYS A 144 -11.41 -11.98 -16.53
C LYS A 144 -12.51 -12.81 -17.18
N THR A 145 -13.75 -12.70 -16.70
CA THR A 145 -14.89 -13.43 -17.28
C THR A 145 -15.42 -12.73 -18.53
N ALA A 146 -15.38 -11.40 -18.58
CA ALA A 146 -15.89 -10.61 -19.70
C ALA A 146 -14.91 -10.44 -20.88
N SER A 147 -13.61 -10.73 -20.71
CA SER A 147 -12.57 -10.36 -21.67
C SER A 147 -12.68 -10.98 -23.06
N CYS A 148 -13.40 -12.09 -23.23
CA CYS A 148 -13.59 -12.73 -24.54
C CYS A 148 -14.81 -12.20 -25.32
N GLU A 149 -15.77 -11.58 -24.63
CA GLU A 149 -17.07 -11.19 -25.21
C GLU A 149 -17.25 -9.67 -25.26
N ALA A 150 -16.49 -8.93 -24.45
CA ALA A 150 -16.57 -7.47 -24.39
C ALA A 150 -15.94 -6.81 -25.62
N SER A 151 -16.54 -5.71 -26.09
CA SER A 151 -15.89 -4.80 -27.02
C SER A 151 -14.64 -4.17 -26.38
N ASP A 152 -13.62 -3.85 -27.19
CA ASP A 152 -12.37 -3.25 -26.71
C ASP A 152 -12.63 -1.97 -25.87
N VAL A 153 -13.68 -1.19 -26.19
CA VAL A 153 -14.06 0.02 -25.45
C VAL A 153 -14.57 -0.30 -24.05
N ASN A 154 -15.46 -1.30 -23.91
CA ASN A 154 -16.01 -1.69 -22.62
C ASN A 154 -14.93 -2.27 -21.71
N PHE A 155 -14.02 -3.08 -22.27
CA PHE A 155 -12.89 -3.64 -21.54
C PHE A 155 -11.96 -2.55 -21.00
N VAL A 156 -11.59 -1.56 -21.82
CA VAL A 156 -10.71 -0.45 -21.42
C VAL A 156 -11.36 0.38 -20.31
N GLN A 157 -12.65 0.68 -20.40
CA GLN A 157 -13.35 1.45 -19.37
C GLN A 157 -13.43 0.67 -18.04
N ALA A 158 -13.77 -0.62 -18.08
CA ALA A 158 -13.79 -1.45 -16.88
C ALA A 158 -12.39 -1.59 -16.24
N LEU A 159 -11.33 -1.70 -17.06
CA LEU A 159 -9.95 -1.69 -16.56
C LEU A 159 -9.56 -0.36 -15.92
N LYS A 160 -10.03 0.77 -16.46
CA LYS A 160 -9.83 2.09 -15.85
C LYS A 160 -10.48 2.16 -14.47
N THR A 161 -11.74 1.74 -14.37
CA THR A 161 -12.48 1.70 -13.10
C THR A 161 -11.88 0.74 -12.07
N ALA A 162 -11.22 -0.34 -12.51
CA ALA A 162 -10.44 -1.20 -11.62
C ALA A 162 -9.18 -0.48 -11.11
N ARG A 163 -8.49 0.29 -11.96
CA ARG A 163 -7.29 1.05 -11.53
C ARG A 163 -7.60 2.15 -10.52
N GLU A 164 -8.79 2.73 -10.56
CA GLU A 164 -9.23 3.72 -9.56
C GLU A 164 -9.30 3.09 -8.14
N ASP A 165 -9.77 1.85 -8.00
CA ASP A 165 -9.76 1.15 -6.70
C ASP A 165 -8.35 0.76 -6.25
N LEU A 166 -7.47 0.45 -7.21
CA LEU A 166 -6.07 0.19 -6.90
C LEU A 166 -5.39 1.47 -6.38
N GLU A 167 -5.70 2.63 -6.96
CA GLU A 167 -5.22 3.91 -6.45
C GLU A 167 -5.77 4.20 -5.05
N ALA A 168 -7.07 3.93 -4.82
CA ALA A 168 -7.65 4.05 -3.49
C ALA A 168 -6.95 3.15 -2.45
N THR A 169 -6.54 1.94 -2.86
CA THR A 169 -5.73 1.04 -2.03
C THR A 169 -4.36 1.64 -1.71
N HIS A 170 -3.71 2.27 -2.69
CA HIS A 170 -2.43 2.93 -2.48
C HIS A 170 -2.55 4.13 -1.53
N VAL A 171 -3.57 4.96 -1.72
CA VAL A 171 -3.88 6.10 -0.83
C VAL A 171 -4.10 5.64 0.61
N SER A 172 -4.88 4.58 0.84
CA SER A 172 -5.11 4.08 2.20
C SER A 172 -3.85 3.51 2.84
N MET A 173 -2.97 2.86 2.06
CA MET A 173 -1.67 2.39 2.56
C MET A 173 -0.73 3.55 2.92
N VAL A 174 -0.72 4.63 2.14
CA VAL A 174 0.04 5.84 2.46
C VAL A 174 -0.50 6.48 3.75
N ALA A 175 -1.82 6.56 3.89
CA ALA A 175 -2.45 7.07 5.11
C ALA A 175 -2.04 6.28 6.36
N ILE A 176 -2.02 4.93 6.30
CA ILE A 176 -1.52 4.10 7.41
C ILE A 176 -0.07 4.42 7.77
N LYS A 177 0.79 4.55 6.74
CA LYS A 177 2.20 4.85 6.94
C LYS A 177 2.39 6.22 7.57
N ASP A 178 1.69 7.23 7.06
CA ASP A 178 1.79 8.59 7.56
C ASP A 178 1.29 8.66 9.00
N PHE A 179 0.10 8.10 9.28
CA PHE A 179 -0.46 7.99 10.62
C PHE A 179 0.50 7.33 11.62
N TYR A 180 1.14 6.23 11.21
CA TYR A 180 2.16 5.59 12.06
C TYR A 180 3.33 6.52 12.40
N LEU A 181 3.79 7.32 11.43
CA LEU A 181 4.94 8.19 11.59
C LEU A 181 4.63 9.47 12.36
N THR A 182 3.42 10.01 12.21
CA THR A 182 3.02 11.30 12.77
C THR A 182 2.33 11.20 14.12
N ASP A 183 1.63 10.09 14.38
CA ASP A 183 0.78 9.94 15.56
C ASP A 183 1.36 8.82 16.44
N ILE A 184 1.19 7.55 16.06
CA ILE A 184 1.62 6.38 16.85
C ILE A 184 3.07 6.50 17.33
N LYS A 185 4.00 6.85 16.44
CA LYS A 185 5.43 6.94 16.81
C LYS A 185 5.70 8.06 17.81
N ILE A 186 4.97 9.17 17.71
CA ILE A 186 5.10 10.30 18.63
C ILE A 186 4.53 9.93 19.99
N ASP A 187 3.36 9.30 20.02
CA ASP A 187 2.69 8.89 21.26
C ASP A 187 3.47 7.80 22.00
N LEU A 188 4.04 6.83 21.27
CA LEU A 188 4.98 5.86 21.83
C LEU A 188 6.24 6.50 22.42
N ALA A 189 6.72 7.60 21.84
CA ALA A 189 7.89 8.31 22.36
C ALA A 189 7.54 9.11 23.62
N ALA A 190 6.40 9.79 23.63
CA ALA A 190 5.88 10.51 24.78
C ALA A 190 5.64 9.57 25.97
N MET A 191 4.96 8.45 25.73
CA MET A 191 4.70 7.40 26.71
C MET A 191 5.99 6.82 27.31
N ARG A 192 7.01 6.59 26.47
CA ARG A 192 8.31 6.08 26.95
C ARG A 192 8.97 7.07 27.91
N GLU A 193 8.89 8.36 27.62
CA GLU A 193 9.49 9.39 28.47
C GLU A 193 8.73 9.59 29.78
N GLU A 194 7.40 9.50 29.74
CA GLU A 194 6.55 9.51 30.95
C GLU A 194 6.91 8.35 31.88
N ILE A 195 6.92 7.12 31.36
CA ILE A 195 7.29 5.92 32.13
C ILE A 195 8.70 6.05 32.72
N ARG A 196 9.64 6.60 31.94
CA ARG A 196 11.02 6.82 32.41
C ARG A 196 11.04 7.80 33.59
N THR A 197 10.31 8.90 33.49
CA THR A 197 10.27 9.95 34.51
C THR A 197 9.61 9.43 35.78
N GLU A 198 8.48 8.73 35.65
CA GLU A 198 7.77 8.16 36.80
C GLU A 198 8.64 7.15 37.56
N LYS A 199 9.37 6.28 36.84
CA LYS A 199 10.33 5.36 37.48
C LYS A 199 11.46 6.06 38.21
N LEU A 200 11.97 7.17 37.68
CA LEU A 200 13.03 7.95 38.34
C LEU A 200 12.51 8.63 39.61
N ASN A 201 11.28 9.16 39.57
CA ASN A 201 10.66 9.78 40.74
C ASN A 201 10.41 8.76 41.86
N GLN A 202 9.88 7.57 41.53
CA GLN A 202 9.69 6.48 42.49
C GLN A 202 11.00 6.02 43.14
N GLN A 203 12.13 6.06 42.42
CA GLN A 203 13.45 5.73 42.98
C GLN A 203 13.94 6.80 43.96
N GLN A 204 13.75 8.07 43.65
CA GLN A 204 14.14 9.18 44.52
C GLN A 204 13.30 9.26 45.80
N GLU A 205 12.00 8.98 45.71
CA GLU A 205 11.11 8.93 46.88
C GLU A 205 11.53 7.79 47.83
N ASN A 206 11.82 6.59 47.30
CA ASN A 206 12.27 5.47 48.11
C ASN A 206 13.65 5.68 48.78
N GLU A 207 14.59 6.39 48.13
CA GLU A 207 15.90 6.74 48.71
C GLU A 207 15.79 7.81 49.81
N THR A 208 14.82 8.72 49.71
CA THR A 208 14.62 9.78 50.71
C THR A 208 13.93 9.23 51.96
N GLU A 209 13.00 8.28 51.81
CA GLU A 209 12.34 7.62 52.96
C GLU A 209 13.30 6.70 53.75
N THR A 210 14.37 6.19 53.16
CA THR A 210 15.36 5.34 53.87
C THR A 210 16.41 6.15 54.65
N GLU A 211 16.72 7.39 54.26
CA GLU A 211 17.64 8.24 55.03
C GLU A 211 16.98 8.84 56.30
N ASP A 212 15.67 9.08 56.28
CA ASP A 212 14.95 9.61 57.44
C ASP A 212 14.71 8.55 58.55
N GLU A 213 14.64 7.26 58.20
CA GLU A 213 14.41 6.16 59.18
C GLU A 213 15.69 5.78 59.96
N ASP A 214 16.89 5.91 59.35
CA ASP A 214 18.18 5.63 60.02
C ASP A 214 18.65 6.76 60.95
N THR A 215 18.01 7.94 60.93
CA THR A 215 18.41 9.08 61.76
C THR A 215 17.68 9.15 63.12
N GLU A 216 16.60 8.38 63.31
CA GLU A 216 15.84 8.33 64.58
C GLU A 216 16.30 7.22 65.55
N GLU A 217 17.07 6.21 65.12
CA GLU A 217 17.57 5.14 66.02
C GLU A 217 18.88 5.48 66.78
N GLU A 218 19.55 6.61 66.51
CA GLU A 218 20.80 7.00 67.21
C GLU A 218 20.58 7.98 68.39
N GLN A 219 19.34 8.21 68.83
CA GLN A 219 18.99 9.04 70.00
C GLN A 219 18.15 8.31 71.06
N GLU A 220 18.59 7.14 71.56
CA GLU A 220 18.18 6.62 72.87
C GLU A 220 19.37 6.09 73.70
#